data_AF-A0A7S1DLR4-F1
#
_entry.id   AF-A0A7S1DLR4-F1
#
_cell.length_a   1.000
_cell.length_b   1.000
_cell.length_c   1.000
_cell.angle_alpha   90.00
_cell.angle_beta   90.00
_cell.angle_gamma   90.00
#
_symmetry.space_group_name_H-M   'P 1'
#
loop_
_entity.id
_entity.type
_entity.pdbx_description
1 polymer ?
#
loop_
_entity_poly.entity_id
_entity_poly.type
_entity_poly.pdbx_seq_one_letter_code
_entity_poly.pdbx_strand_id
1 'polypeptide(L)'
;SMSEAEALALVRDRVHQWSSESDVEVMRFVTELGAFPLALSQACATCASDQVSFATPSDYIVRQKDQSEKLARWKRHAEGVGEEEYPWGFLEMLLLSLQEVKRHLMDQSAPEEAVQGAMRLLRTMSWLLPTGVPVNLLGNSGALAGPVKLLGGQGLVTFAKGCLSMHPLVQQAIRREDIILQMLGG
;
A
#
# COMPACT_ATOMS: atom_id res chain seq x y z
N SER A 1 -14.64 2.68 -11.70
CA SER A 1 -14.48 3.55 -10.53
C SER A 1 -15.68 3.37 -9.62
N MET A 2 -15.54 3.68 -8.34
CA MET A 2 -16.65 3.77 -7.39
C MET A 2 -17.29 5.17 -7.49
N SER A 3 -18.55 5.34 -7.08
CA SER A 3 -19.14 6.68 -7.02
C SER A 3 -18.47 7.53 -5.93
N GLU A 4 -18.52 8.85 -6.07
CA GLU A 4 -17.97 9.78 -5.07
C GLU A 4 -18.60 9.60 -3.69
N ALA A 5 -19.91 9.34 -3.62
CA ALA A 5 -20.62 9.11 -2.37
C ALA A 5 -20.18 7.80 -1.68
N GLU A 6 -20.03 6.72 -2.43
CA GLU A 6 -19.51 5.45 -1.91
C GLU A 6 -18.04 5.56 -1.48
N ALA A 7 -17.24 6.33 -2.22
CA ALA A 7 -15.85 6.61 -1.89
C ALA A 7 -15.71 7.40 -0.59
N LEU A 8 -16.49 8.48 -0.44
CA LEU A 8 -16.54 9.26 0.79
C LEU A 8 -16.95 8.38 1.98
N ALA A 9 -18.01 7.58 1.81
CA ALA A 9 -18.48 6.67 2.84
C ALA A 9 -17.41 5.65 3.25
N LEU A 10 -16.68 5.08 2.28
CA LEU A 10 -15.56 4.17 2.55
C LEU A 10 -14.46 4.85 3.38
N VAL A 11 -14.07 6.08 3.04
CA VAL A 11 -13.01 6.79 3.78
C VAL A 11 -13.46 7.09 5.21
N ARG A 12 -14.72 7.53 5.40
CA ARG A 12 -15.27 7.80 6.74
C ARG A 12 -15.39 6.55 7.60
N ASP A 13 -15.76 5.42 7.00
CA ASP A 13 -15.82 4.12 7.66
C ASP A 13 -14.44 3.60 8.08
N ARG A 14 -13.39 3.92 7.31
CA ARG A 14 -12.07 3.33 7.50
C ARG A 14 -11.08 4.22 8.23
N VAL A 15 -11.20 5.55 8.13
CA VAL A 15 -10.24 6.50 8.69
C VAL A 15 -10.93 7.36 9.75
N HIS A 16 -11.25 6.75 10.89
CA HIS A 16 -12.05 7.37 11.94
C HIS A 16 -11.46 8.68 12.52
N GLN A 17 -10.14 8.82 12.50
CA GLN A 17 -9.46 10.03 12.99
C GLN A 17 -9.80 11.28 12.16
N TRP A 18 -10.26 11.11 10.92
CA TRP A 18 -10.72 12.20 10.07
C TRP A 18 -12.21 12.49 10.24
N SER A 19 -12.91 11.91 11.21
CA SER A 19 -14.36 12.11 11.41
C SER A 19 -14.77 13.58 11.61
N SER A 20 -13.87 14.42 12.14
CA SER A 20 -14.08 15.86 12.31
C SER A 20 -13.76 16.70 11.07
N GLU A 21 -13.07 16.14 10.08
CA GLU A 21 -12.67 16.86 8.87
C GLU A 21 -13.89 17.16 8.00
N SER A 22 -13.84 18.22 7.22
CA SER A 22 -14.95 18.57 6.33
C SER A 22 -15.09 17.55 5.18
N ASP A 23 -16.31 17.32 4.70
CA ASP A 23 -16.52 16.45 3.53
C ASP A 23 -15.75 16.95 2.30
N VAL A 24 -15.57 18.28 2.17
CA VAL A 24 -14.78 18.90 1.10
C VAL A 24 -13.32 18.43 1.14
N GLU A 25 -12.71 18.35 2.33
CA GLU A 25 -11.32 17.91 2.49
C GLU A 25 -11.15 16.42 2.21
N VAL A 26 -12.08 15.59 2.69
CA VAL A 26 -12.07 14.15 2.42
C VAL A 26 -12.34 13.88 0.93
N MET A 27 -13.23 14.64 0.31
CA MET A 27 -13.50 14.54 -1.13
C MET A 27 -12.29 14.92 -1.97
N ARG A 28 -11.50 15.91 -1.56
CA ARG A 28 -10.25 16.24 -2.25
C ARG A 28 -9.29 15.04 -2.26
N PHE A 29 -9.15 14.32 -1.15
CA PHE A 29 -8.39 13.07 -1.09
C PHE A 29 -8.97 11.99 -2.03
N VAL A 30 -10.30 11.85 -2.09
CA VAL A 30 -10.96 10.90 -3.00
C VAL A 30 -10.68 11.24 -4.47
N THR A 31 -10.75 12.52 -4.84
CA THR A 31 -10.49 13.00 -6.20
C THR A 31 -9.05 12.75 -6.61
N GLU A 32 -8.08 13.02 -5.74
CA GLU A 32 -6.65 12.76 -6.01
C GLU A 32 -6.37 11.26 -6.26
N LEU A 33 -7.18 10.37 -5.69
CA LEU A 33 -7.11 8.92 -5.89
C LEU A 33 -8.05 8.40 -6.99
N GLY A 34 -8.72 9.30 -7.72
CA GLY A 34 -9.59 9.00 -8.85
C GLY A 34 -10.80 8.10 -8.51
N ALA A 35 -11.24 8.08 -7.25
CA ALA A 35 -12.23 7.14 -6.74
C ALA A 35 -11.95 5.65 -7.13
N PHE A 36 -10.66 5.30 -7.26
CA PHE A 36 -10.24 3.95 -7.60
C PHE A 36 -10.27 3.06 -6.35
N PRO A 37 -11.10 2.00 -6.29
CA PRO A 37 -11.35 1.25 -5.05
C PRO A 37 -10.09 0.69 -4.38
N LEU A 38 -9.14 0.18 -5.17
CA LEU A 38 -7.91 -0.38 -4.63
C LEU A 38 -7.00 0.72 -4.07
N ALA A 39 -6.80 1.82 -4.79
CA ALA A 39 -6.01 2.95 -4.29
C ALA A 39 -6.62 3.54 -3.02
N LEU A 40 -7.94 3.73 -3.00
CA LEU A 40 -8.65 4.18 -1.80
C LEU A 40 -8.52 3.22 -0.63
N SER A 41 -8.68 1.91 -0.86
CA SER A 41 -8.56 0.92 0.20
C SER A 41 -7.15 0.86 0.78
N GLN A 42 -6.11 0.97 -0.06
CA GLN A 42 -4.72 1.03 0.40
C GLN A 42 -4.43 2.32 1.15
N ALA A 43 -4.86 3.45 0.59
CA ALA A 43 -4.75 4.76 1.19
C ALA A 43 -5.39 4.82 2.59
N CYS A 44 -6.62 4.31 2.70
CA CYS A 44 -7.33 4.24 3.97
C CYS A 44 -6.60 3.33 4.98
N ALA A 45 -6.07 2.18 4.54
CA ALA A 45 -5.32 1.28 5.41
C ALA A 45 -4.06 1.98 5.96
N THR A 46 -3.30 2.65 5.10
CA THR A 46 -2.12 3.43 5.51
C THR A 46 -2.51 4.55 6.48
N CYS A 47 -3.60 5.28 6.21
CA CYS A 47 -4.03 6.40 7.07
C CYS A 47 -4.62 5.97 8.41
N ALA A 48 -5.33 4.84 8.44
CA ALA A 48 -5.95 4.28 9.64
C ALA A 48 -4.97 3.47 10.49
N SER A 49 -3.76 3.23 10.02
CA SER A 49 -2.76 2.47 10.75
C SER A 49 -2.28 3.27 11.96
N ASP A 50 -2.36 2.68 13.16
CA ASP A 50 -1.84 3.23 14.43
C ASP A 50 -0.34 3.58 14.36
N GLN A 51 0.33 3.11 13.32
CA GLN A 51 1.74 3.26 13.03
C GLN A 51 2.08 4.51 12.21
N VAL A 52 1.10 5.02 11.44
CA VAL A 52 1.26 6.14 10.51
C VAL A 52 0.03 7.02 10.58
N SER A 53 -0.04 7.88 11.59
CA SER A 53 -1.14 8.83 11.72
C SER A 53 -0.93 10.02 10.79
N PHE A 54 -1.69 10.07 9.70
CA PHE A 54 -1.92 11.31 8.96
C PHE A 54 -3.01 12.09 9.69
N ALA A 55 -2.65 13.18 10.37
CA ALA A 55 -3.60 13.95 11.16
C ALA A 55 -4.77 14.46 10.29
N THR A 56 -4.48 14.85 9.05
CA THR A 56 -5.47 15.33 8.08
C THR A 56 -5.34 14.65 6.71
N PRO A 57 -6.39 14.69 5.86
CA PRO A 57 -6.31 14.30 4.45
C PRO A 57 -5.25 15.08 3.67
N SER A 58 -5.03 16.35 4.04
CA SER A 58 -4.04 17.22 3.38
C SER A 58 -2.60 16.76 3.62
N ASP A 59 -2.27 16.33 4.84
CA ASP A 59 -0.93 15.80 5.17
C ASP A 59 -0.56 14.61 4.29
N TYR A 60 -1.56 13.77 4.03
CA TYR A 60 -1.41 12.63 3.15
C TYR A 60 -1.15 13.05 1.69
N ILE A 61 -1.95 13.98 1.16
CA ILE A 61 -1.81 14.45 -0.22
C ILE A 61 -0.42 15.07 -0.43
N VAL A 62 0.10 15.83 0.53
CA VAL A 62 1.47 16.37 0.46
C VAL A 62 2.49 15.24 0.32
N ARG A 63 2.41 14.21 1.17
CA ARG A 63 3.35 13.09 1.12
C ARG A 63 3.21 12.25 -0.16
N GLN A 64 1.99 12.12 -0.70
CA GLN A 64 1.74 11.47 -1.99
C GLN A 64 2.38 12.25 -3.15
N LYS A 65 2.33 13.60 -3.13
CA LYS A 65 2.99 14.44 -4.14
C LYS A 65 4.51 14.26 -4.11
N ASP A 66 5.11 14.19 -2.93
CA ASP A 66 6.54 13.88 -2.80
C ASP A 66 6.90 12.53 -3.44
N GLN A 67 6.03 11.53 -3.33
CA GLN A 67 6.21 10.23 -4.01
C GLN A 67 6.03 10.33 -5.52
N SER A 68 5.07 11.13 -5.97
CA SER A 68 4.84 11.41 -7.39
C SER A 68 6.08 12.01 -8.03
N GLU A 69 6.72 12.98 -7.36
CA GLU A 69 7.95 13.61 -7.83
C GLU A 69 9.16 12.67 -7.83
N LYS A 70 9.26 11.79 -6.82
CA LYS A 70 10.26 10.72 -6.80
C LYS A 70 10.03 9.80 -8.00
N LEU A 71 8.83 9.26 -8.16
CA LEU A 71 8.49 8.35 -9.26
C LEU A 71 8.73 9.00 -10.63
N ALA A 72 8.37 10.27 -10.81
CA ALA A 72 8.62 11.01 -12.05
C ALA A 72 10.12 11.26 -12.33
N ARG A 73 10.96 11.43 -11.29
CA ARG A 73 12.42 11.42 -11.46
C ARG A 73 12.90 10.06 -11.90
N TRP A 74 12.42 8.98 -11.30
CA TRP A 74 12.84 7.61 -11.64
C TRP A 74 12.43 7.19 -13.04
N LYS A 75 11.19 7.45 -13.46
CA LYS A 75 10.71 7.16 -14.82
C LYS A 75 11.57 7.81 -15.91
N ARG A 76 12.21 8.96 -15.62
CA ARG A 76 13.13 9.63 -16.57
C ARG A 76 14.51 8.95 -16.69
N HIS A 77 14.88 8.13 -15.71
CA HIS A 77 16.19 7.46 -15.66
C HIS A 77 16.12 5.95 -15.93
N ALA A 78 14.93 5.36 -15.93
CA ALA A 78 14.73 3.95 -16.16
C ALA A 78 14.47 3.67 -17.65
N GLU A 79 15.49 3.19 -18.37
CA GLU A 79 15.32 2.65 -19.72
C GLU A 79 14.49 1.36 -19.63
N GLY A 80 13.36 1.29 -20.36
CA GLY A 80 12.58 0.05 -20.53
C GLY A 80 11.36 -0.13 -19.64
N VAL A 81 10.96 0.85 -18.82
CA VAL A 81 9.65 0.82 -18.15
C VAL A 81 8.59 1.12 -19.20
N GLY A 82 7.92 0.08 -19.70
CA GLY A 82 6.83 0.24 -20.67
C GLY A 82 5.74 1.17 -20.16
N GLU A 83 5.14 1.92 -21.08
CA GLU A 83 4.02 2.88 -20.86
C GLU A 83 2.70 2.19 -20.46
N GLU A 84 2.74 1.13 -19.65
CA GLU A 84 1.50 0.60 -19.08
C GLU A 84 0.98 1.58 -18.03
N GLU A 85 -0.09 2.28 -18.38
CA GLU A 85 -0.81 3.19 -17.50
C GLU A 85 -1.50 2.39 -16.39
N TYR A 86 -0.89 2.39 -15.20
CA TYR A 86 -1.62 2.04 -13.99
C TYR A 86 -2.73 3.07 -13.73
N PRO A 87 -3.86 2.67 -13.13
CA PRO A 87 -4.91 3.61 -12.74
C PRO A 87 -4.37 4.75 -11.87
N TRP A 88 -4.95 5.95 -12.01
CA TRP A 88 -4.50 7.19 -11.37
C TRP A 88 -3.99 7.02 -9.93
N GLY A 89 -2.74 7.42 -9.70
CA GLY A 89 -2.12 7.48 -8.37
C GLY A 89 -1.76 6.12 -7.76
N PHE A 90 -2.06 5.00 -8.42
CA PHE A 90 -1.87 3.66 -7.85
C PHE A 90 -0.40 3.35 -7.53
N LEU A 91 0.54 3.69 -8.42
CA LEU A 91 1.96 3.40 -8.18
C LEU A 91 2.53 4.26 -7.05
N GLU A 92 2.16 5.53 -7.01
CA GLU A 92 2.50 6.46 -5.95
C GLU A 92 2.00 5.92 -4.60
N MET A 93 0.81 5.32 -4.62
CA MET A 93 0.23 4.71 -3.44
C MET A 93 0.91 3.43 -2.98
N LEU A 94 1.23 2.56 -3.93
CA LEU A 94 1.99 1.36 -3.65
C LEU A 94 3.37 1.71 -3.07
N LEU A 95 4.05 2.70 -3.64
CA LEU A 95 5.34 3.20 -3.15
C LEU A 95 5.25 3.76 -1.73
N LEU A 96 4.23 4.58 -1.45
CA LEU A 96 4.01 5.10 -0.10
C LEU A 96 3.83 3.95 0.89
N SER A 97 2.92 3.02 0.58
CA SER A 97 2.63 1.84 1.42
C SER A 97 3.87 1.01 1.72
N LEU A 98 4.74 0.81 0.72
CA LEU A 98 5.96 0.05 0.86
C LEU A 98 7.06 0.80 1.64
N GLN A 99 7.16 2.12 1.46
CA GLN A 99 8.07 2.94 2.26
C GLN A 99 7.69 2.93 3.73
N GLU A 100 6.39 2.92 4.05
CA GLU A 100 5.94 2.77 5.44
C GLU A 100 6.36 1.42 6.02
N VAL A 101 6.25 0.31 5.28
CA VAL A 101 6.80 -0.99 5.71
C VAL A 101 8.31 -0.91 6.00
N LYS A 102 9.09 -0.19 5.17
CA LYS A 102 10.54 -0.01 5.41
C LYS A 102 10.82 0.90 6.59
N ARG A 103 10.06 1.98 6.78
CA ARG A 103 10.21 2.91 7.90
C ARG A 103 10.07 2.21 9.26
N HIS A 104 9.23 1.17 9.34
CA HIS A 104 9.13 0.32 10.53
C HIS A 104 10.45 -0.33 10.96
N LEU A 105 11.36 -0.59 10.02
CA LEU A 105 12.69 -1.10 10.31
C LEU A 105 13.59 -0.01 10.90
N MET A 106 13.48 1.23 10.39
CA MET A 106 14.34 2.35 10.78
C MET A 106 13.93 2.95 12.13
N ASP A 107 12.63 3.04 12.39
CA ASP A 107 12.08 3.63 13.62
C ASP A 107 12.02 2.61 14.78
N GLN A 108 12.55 1.39 14.61
CA GLN A 108 12.50 0.26 15.57
C GLN A 108 11.08 -0.07 16.09
N SER A 109 10.05 0.36 15.36
CA SER A 109 8.65 0.19 15.74
C SER A 109 8.12 -1.20 15.39
N ALA A 110 8.91 -2.02 14.68
CA ALA A 110 8.68 -3.45 14.49
C ALA A 110 10.00 -4.23 14.61
N PRO A 111 9.96 -5.51 15.04
CA PRO A 111 11.14 -6.37 15.01
C PRO A 111 11.70 -6.50 13.58
N GLU A 112 13.02 -6.42 13.43
CA GLU A 112 13.69 -6.53 12.12
C GLU A 112 13.27 -7.80 11.36
N GLU A 113 13.15 -8.92 12.06
CA GLU A 113 12.68 -10.19 11.49
C GLU A 113 11.29 -10.08 10.86
N ALA A 114 10.40 -9.28 11.44
CA ALA A 114 9.06 -9.05 10.92
C ALA A 114 9.09 -8.23 9.63
N VAL A 115 9.98 -7.23 9.52
CA VAL A 115 10.11 -6.41 8.31
C VAL A 115 10.80 -7.21 7.19
N GLN A 116 11.89 -7.91 7.49
CA GLN A 116 12.54 -8.81 6.52
C GLN A 116 11.59 -9.94 6.08
N GLY A 117 10.79 -10.47 7.00
CA GLY A 117 9.72 -11.42 6.71
C GLY A 117 8.64 -10.82 5.82
N ALA A 118 8.22 -9.57 6.06
CA ALA A 118 7.27 -8.85 5.21
C ALA A 118 7.79 -8.67 3.79
N MET A 119 9.05 -8.25 3.62
CA MET A 119 9.67 -8.08 2.30
C MET A 119 9.80 -9.41 1.56
N ARG A 120 10.17 -10.50 2.25
CA ARG A 120 10.20 -11.85 1.66
C ARG A 120 8.80 -12.30 1.24
N LEU A 121 7.82 -12.16 2.14
CA LEU A 121 6.44 -12.54 1.88
C LEU A 121 5.85 -11.74 0.71
N LEU A 122 6.14 -10.44 0.64
CA LEU A 122 5.72 -9.57 -0.47
C LEU A 122 6.26 -10.08 -1.81
N ARG A 123 7.56 -10.41 -1.89
CA ARG A 123 8.18 -10.99 -3.09
C ARG A 123 7.60 -12.36 -3.42
N THR A 124 7.45 -13.25 -2.44
CA THR A 124 6.86 -14.57 -2.68
C THR A 124 5.44 -14.44 -3.23
N MET A 125 4.59 -13.65 -2.58
CA MET A 125 3.21 -13.42 -3.00
C MET A 125 3.13 -12.73 -4.36
N SER A 126 4.10 -11.88 -4.70
CA SER A 126 4.12 -11.25 -6.02
C SER A 126 4.22 -12.30 -7.09
N TRP A 127 5.03 -13.37 -6.96
CA TRP A 127 5.22 -14.43 -7.98
C TRP A 127 4.13 -15.52 -8.05
N LEU A 128 3.27 -15.61 -7.04
CA LEU A 128 2.20 -16.63 -7.02
C LEU A 128 1.01 -16.23 -7.90
N LEU A 129 0.14 -17.20 -8.20
CA LEU A 129 -1.15 -16.91 -8.83
C LEU A 129 -1.96 -15.93 -7.95
N PRO A 130 -2.79 -15.05 -8.54
CA PRO A 130 -3.60 -14.08 -7.80
C PRO A 130 -4.82 -14.75 -7.14
N THR A 131 -4.57 -15.76 -6.33
CA THR A 131 -5.58 -16.52 -5.60
C THR A 131 -5.23 -16.52 -4.11
N GLY A 132 -6.19 -16.93 -3.27
CA GLY A 132 -5.93 -17.10 -1.85
C GLY A 132 -4.98 -18.27 -1.61
N VAL A 133 -3.84 -18.00 -0.99
CA VAL A 133 -2.82 -19.00 -0.66
C VAL A 133 -2.89 -19.32 0.83
N PRO A 134 -3.12 -20.58 1.22
CA PRO A 134 -3.12 -20.98 2.62
C PRO A 134 -1.81 -20.60 3.33
N VAL A 135 -1.89 -19.95 4.49
CA VAL A 135 -0.71 -19.40 5.19
C VAL A 135 0.29 -20.49 5.60
N ASN A 136 -0.18 -21.70 5.89
CA ASN A 136 0.67 -22.86 6.19
C ASN A 136 1.54 -23.31 4.99
N LEU A 137 1.19 -22.94 3.75
CA LEU A 137 2.00 -23.20 2.57
C LEU A 137 3.05 -22.11 2.32
N LEU A 138 2.90 -20.95 2.95
CA LEU A 138 3.83 -19.82 2.83
C LEU A 138 4.97 -19.90 3.86
N GLY A 139 4.86 -20.79 4.84
CA GLY A 139 5.89 -21.02 5.86
C GLY A 139 5.30 -21.33 7.24
N ASN A 140 6.14 -21.24 8.27
CA ASN A 140 5.71 -21.43 9.65
C ASN A 140 4.77 -20.29 10.07
N SER A 141 3.52 -20.63 10.37
CA SER A 141 2.44 -19.66 10.65
C SER A 141 2.78 -18.71 11.80
N GLY A 142 3.56 -19.15 12.81
CA GLY A 142 4.00 -18.29 13.91
C GLY A 142 4.97 -17.18 13.47
N ALA A 143 5.88 -17.49 12.53
CA ALA A 143 6.84 -16.53 11.99
C ALA A 143 6.21 -15.55 10.98
N LEU A 144 5.05 -15.90 10.41
CA LEU A 144 4.34 -15.08 9.42
C LEU A 144 3.36 -14.07 10.06
N ALA A 145 3.05 -14.19 11.35
CA ALA A 145 2.08 -13.31 12.01
C ALA A 145 2.47 -11.82 11.94
N GLY A 146 3.74 -11.50 12.23
CA GLY A 146 4.28 -10.14 12.10
C GLY A 146 4.26 -9.62 10.65
N PRO A 147 4.87 -10.33 9.69
CA PRO A 147 4.82 -10.00 8.28
C PRO A 147 3.42 -9.77 7.71
N VAL A 148 2.48 -10.68 8.02
CA VAL A 148 1.09 -10.58 7.54
C VAL A 148 0.40 -9.36 8.15
N LYS A 149 0.62 -9.09 9.44
CA LYS A 149 0.07 -7.90 10.09
C LYS A 149 0.60 -6.62 9.46
N LEU A 150 1.90 -6.53 9.21
CA LEU A 150 2.53 -5.35 8.59
C LEU A 150 2.00 -5.11 7.17
N LEU A 151 2.04 -6.13 6.31
CA LEU A 151 1.58 -5.98 4.93
C LEU A 151 0.07 -5.75 4.84
N GLY A 152 -0.71 -6.41 5.72
CA GLY A 152 -2.16 -6.24 5.79
C GLY A 152 -2.56 -4.86 6.27
N GLY A 153 -1.85 -4.31 7.26
CA GLY A 153 -2.04 -2.94 7.75
C GLY A 153 -1.78 -1.87 6.70
N GLN A 154 -1.01 -2.19 5.64
CA GLN A 154 -0.76 -1.31 4.50
C GLN A 154 -1.63 -1.64 3.28
N GLY A 155 -2.61 -2.54 3.41
CA GLY A 155 -3.48 -2.93 2.29
C GLY A 155 -2.76 -3.63 1.14
N LEU A 156 -1.55 -4.16 1.36
CA LEU A 156 -0.76 -4.85 0.34
C LEU A 156 -1.18 -6.30 0.17
N VAL A 157 -1.70 -6.90 1.24
CA VAL A 157 -2.25 -8.26 1.26
C VAL A 157 -3.56 -8.29 2.03
N THR A 158 -4.41 -9.25 1.72
CA THR A 158 -5.63 -9.53 2.48
C THR A 158 -5.54 -10.91 3.11
N PHE A 159 -5.85 -11.01 4.40
CA PHE A 159 -5.95 -12.28 5.11
C PHE A 159 -7.41 -12.62 5.37
N ALA A 160 -7.90 -13.72 4.80
CA ALA A 160 -9.27 -14.17 4.98
C ALA A 160 -9.32 -15.70 5.02
N LYS A 161 -10.02 -16.26 6.01
CA LYS A 161 -10.26 -17.71 6.16
C LYS A 161 -8.97 -18.56 6.12
N GLY A 162 -7.88 -18.08 6.71
CA GLY A 162 -6.60 -18.79 6.73
C GLY A 162 -5.78 -18.67 5.45
N CYS A 163 -6.28 -17.95 4.44
CA CYS A 163 -5.59 -17.69 3.19
C CYS A 163 -5.14 -16.23 3.12
N LEU A 164 -3.95 -16.04 2.54
CA LEU A 164 -3.41 -14.74 2.18
C LEU A 164 -3.59 -14.53 0.68
N SER A 165 -4.05 -13.35 0.26
CA SER A 165 -4.13 -12.97 -1.15
C SER A 165 -3.48 -11.60 -1.38
N MET A 166 -3.01 -11.38 -2.61
CA MET A 166 -2.48 -10.10 -3.07
C MET A 166 -3.23 -9.71 -4.35
N HIS A 167 -3.59 -8.44 -4.47
CA HIS A 167 -4.31 -7.97 -5.64
C HIS A 167 -3.44 -8.11 -6.92
N PRO A 168 -3.98 -8.56 -8.07
CA PRO A 168 -3.21 -8.75 -9.31
C PRO A 168 -2.38 -7.52 -9.73
N LEU A 169 -2.95 -6.31 -9.62
CA LEU A 169 -2.23 -5.07 -9.93
C LEU A 169 -1.04 -4.81 -9.00
N VAL A 170 -1.16 -5.18 -7.72
CA VAL A 170 -0.06 -5.08 -6.75
C VAL A 170 1.02 -6.11 -7.08
N GLN A 171 0.63 -7.35 -7.42
CA GLN A 171 1.57 -8.37 -7.89
C GLN A 171 2.32 -7.93 -9.16
N GLN A 172 1.60 -7.39 -10.15
CA GLN A 172 2.17 -6.92 -11.41
C GLN A 172 3.17 -5.79 -11.18
N ALA A 173 2.81 -4.79 -10.38
CA ALA A 173 3.71 -3.68 -10.08
C ALA A 173 4.98 -4.16 -9.36
N ILE A 174 4.86 -5.03 -8.35
CA ILE A 174 6.02 -5.56 -7.61
C ILE A 174 6.89 -6.48 -8.49
N ARG A 175 6.31 -7.24 -9.43
CA ARG A 175 7.07 -8.11 -10.35
C ARG A 175 7.83 -7.34 -11.41
N ARG A 176 7.22 -6.28 -11.97
CA ARG A 176 7.77 -5.54 -13.10
C ARG A 176 8.75 -4.47 -12.66
N GLU A 177 8.56 -3.92 -11.47
CA GLU A 177 9.42 -2.88 -10.96
C GLU A 177 10.46 -3.49 -10.03
N ASP A 178 11.50 -4.07 -10.64
CA ASP A 178 12.80 -4.31 -9.99
C ASP A 178 13.22 -3.10 -9.16
N ILE A 179 12.84 -1.90 -9.65
CA ILE A 179 12.97 -0.58 -9.04
C ILE A 179 12.19 -0.40 -7.74
N ILE A 180 10.95 -0.90 -7.59
CA ILE A 180 10.24 -0.84 -6.30
C ILE A 180 11.05 -1.60 -5.24
N LEU A 181 11.63 -2.74 -5.62
CA LEU A 181 12.47 -3.52 -4.72
C LEU A 181 13.85 -2.87 -4.49
N GLN A 182 14.42 -2.16 -5.47
CA GLN A 182 15.65 -1.36 -5.30
C GLN A 182 15.42 -0.10 -4.45
N MET A 183 14.31 0.61 -4.61
CA MET A 183 13.94 1.76 -3.76
C MET A 183 13.73 1.35 -2.30
N LEU A 184 13.34 0.10 -2.07
CA LEU A 184 13.20 -0.48 -0.73
C LEU A 184 14.50 -1.12 -0.22
N GLY A 185 15.55 -1.22 -1.04
CA GLY A 185 16.78 -1.98 -0.74
C GLY A 185 18.12 -1.32 -1.10
N GLY A 186 18.13 -0.04 -1.49
CA GLY A 186 19.31 0.84 -1.47
C GLY A 186 19.48 1.56 -0.14
#